data_AF-A0A842P3V3-F1
#
_entry.id   AF-A0A842P3V3-F1
#
_cell.length_a   1.000
_cell.length_b   1.000
_cell.length_c   1.000
_cell.angle_alpha   90.00
_cell.angle_beta   90.00
_cell.angle_gamma   90.00
#
_symmetry.space_group_name_H-M   'P 1'
#
loop_
_entity.id
_entity.type
_entity.pdbx_description
1 polymer ?
#
loop_
_entity_poly.entity_id
_entity_poly.type
_entity_poly.pdbx_seq_one_letter_code
_entity_poly.pdbx_strand_id
1 'polypeptide(L)'
;MSRGRPSKAKQLQIERRLRPYFEKMLTVSLAARETGVNPNTVKKYYKIWYNEIMSTEHPDFIKRSKITISNANIALDNQLSKLYKLQAMQEKQIKHSIKQNKGIPHLENNIYKTGILFAEKISELILKKTNLTTTPTADVTLSNEIKEYLIENGTA
;
A
#
# COMPACT_ATOMS: atom_id res chain seq x y z
N MET A 1 -28.47 -19.20 19.71
CA MET A 1 -27.51 -18.85 18.63
C MET A 1 -26.41 -19.91 18.59
N SER A 2 -26.39 -20.75 17.56
CA SER A 2 -25.51 -21.92 17.49
C SER A 2 -24.03 -21.52 17.30
N ARG A 3 -23.22 -21.69 18.35
CA ARG A 3 -21.75 -21.59 18.30
C ARG A 3 -21.18 -22.84 17.63
N GLY A 4 -21.37 -22.95 16.32
CA GLY A 4 -20.82 -24.03 15.48
C GLY A 4 -19.73 -23.53 14.53
N ARG A 5 -18.76 -24.40 14.20
CA ARG A 5 -17.76 -24.14 13.16
C ARG A 5 -18.48 -23.76 11.85
N PRO A 6 -18.13 -22.65 11.17
CA PRO A 6 -18.78 -22.28 9.93
C PRO A 6 -18.68 -23.41 8.89
N SER A 7 -19.73 -23.65 8.11
CA SER A 7 -19.70 -24.64 7.03
C SER A 7 -18.59 -24.34 6.01
N LYS A 8 -18.10 -25.35 5.28
CA LYS A 8 -17.05 -25.19 4.25
C LYS A 8 -17.39 -24.09 3.23
N ALA A 9 -18.66 -24.02 2.80
CA ALA A 9 -19.14 -22.98 1.89
C ALA A 9 -19.03 -21.57 2.50
N LYS A 10 -19.36 -21.42 3.78
CA LYS A 10 -19.25 -20.14 4.50
C LYS A 10 -17.79 -19.73 4.72
N GLN A 11 -16.90 -20.70 4.94
CA GLN A 11 -15.46 -20.46 5.03
C GLN A 11 -14.91 -19.93 3.69
N LEU A 12 -15.29 -20.52 2.56
CA LEU A 12 -14.86 -20.07 1.23
C LEU A 12 -15.37 -18.65 0.90
N GLN A 13 -16.60 -18.31 1.29
CA GLN A 13 -17.11 -16.94 1.13
C GLN A 13 -16.33 -15.93 1.96
N ILE A 14 -16.03 -16.25 3.22
CA ILE A 14 -15.22 -15.39 4.09
C ILE A 14 -13.83 -15.18 3.49
N GLU A 15 -13.22 -16.26 2.98
CA GLU A 15 -11.91 -16.22 2.34
C GLU A 15 -11.91 -15.28 1.12
N ARG A 16 -12.84 -15.48 0.18
CA ARG A 16 -13.00 -14.62 -1.01
C ARG A 16 -13.23 -13.15 -0.65
N ARG A 17 -13.96 -12.89 0.43
CA ARG A 17 -14.23 -11.54 0.90
C ARG A 17 -13.01 -10.87 1.52
N LEU A 18 -12.19 -11.62 2.26
CA LEU A 18 -11.04 -11.09 3.00
C LEU A 18 -9.77 -11.02 2.15
N ARG A 19 -9.61 -11.88 1.13
CA ARG A 19 -8.38 -12.00 0.33
C ARG A 19 -7.94 -10.67 -0.31
N PRO A 20 -8.84 -9.85 -0.91
CA PRO A 20 -8.44 -8.57 -1.49
C PRO A 20 -7.93 -7.55 -0.45
N TYR A 21 -8.36 -7.67 0.80
CA TYR A 21 -7.90 -6.78 1.88
C TYR A 21 -6.51 -7.18 2.36
N PHE A 22 -6.24 -8.48 2.41
CA PHE A 22 -4.92 -9.01 2.70
C PHE A 22 -3.90 -8.62 1.64
N GLU A 23 -4.24 -8.76 0.36
CA GLU A 23 -3.38 -8.41 -0.77
C GLU A 23 -3.10 -6.89 -0.83
N LYS A 24 -4.01 -6.06 -0.33
CA LYS A 24 -3.83 -4.61 -0.17
C LYS A 24 -3.09 -4.23 1.12
N MET A 25 -2.57 -5.20 1.87
CA MET A 25 -1.90 -5.01 3.16
C MET A 25 -2.74 -4.23 4.19
N LEU A 26 -4.07 -4.33 4.10
CA LEU A 26 -4.95 -3.66 5.04
C LEU A 26 -4.96 -4.40 6.36
N THR A 27 -4.92 -3.66 7.47
CA THR A 27 -4.84 -4.24 8.81
C THR A 27 -6.07 -5.10 9.12
N VAL A 28 -5.91 -6.03 10.07
CA VAL A 28 -7.00 -6.87 10.58
C VAL A 28 -8.18 -6.04 11.06
N SER A 29 -7.92 -4.92 11.75
CA SER A 29 -8.94 -4.02 12.27
C SER A 29 -9.74 -3.34 11.14
N LEU A 30 -9.04 -2.85 10.11
CA LEU A 30 -9.67 -2.22 8.96
C LEU A 30 -10.48 -3.24 8.15
N ALA A 31 -9.90 -4.39 7.82
CA ALA A 31 -10.59 -5.44 7.09
C ALA A 31 -11.83 -5.95 7.85
N ALA A 32 -11.75 -6.12 9.17
CA ALA A 32 -12.89 -6.51 10.00
C ALA A 32 -14.02 -5.47 9.96
N ARG A 33 -13.68 -4.17 10.02
CA ARG A 33 -14.65 -3.08 9.93
C ARG A 33 -15.33 -3.03 8.57
N GLU A 34 -14.57 -3.07 7.48
CA GLU A 34 -15.10 -2.95 6.12
C GLU A 34 -15.91 -4.19 5.68
N THR A 35 -15.55 -5.38 6.18
CA THR A 35 -16.21 -6.64 5.79
C THR A 35 -17.26 -7.10 6.79
N GLY A 36 -17.35 -6.51 7.97
CA GLY A 36 -18.20 -6.97 9.07
C GLY A 36 -17.82 -8.37 9.60
N VAL A 37 -16.67 -8.92 9.18
CA VAL A 37 -16.17 -10.21 9.66
C VAL A 37 -15.50 -10.02 11.02
N ASN A 38 -15.74 -10.93 11.95
CA ASN A 38 -15.16 -10.86 13.29
C ASN A 38 -13.61 -10.74 13.23
N PRO A 39 -12.98 -9.80 13.97
CA PRO A 39 -11.53 -9.59 13.93
C PRO A 39 -10.69 -10.83 14.19
N ASN A 40 -11.14 -11.73 15.08
CA ASN A 40 -10.44 -13.00 15.34
C ASN A 40 -10.49 -13.94 14.13
N THR A 41 -11.58 -13.89 13.36
CA THR A 41 -11.69 -14.64 12.10
C THR A 41 -10.76 -14.04 11.04
N VAL A 42 -10.74 -12.72 10.91
CA VAL A 42 -9.81 -12.03 10.00
C VAL A 42 -8.36 -12.37 10.35
N LYS A 43 -7.98 -12.24 11.63
CA LYS A 43 -6.65 -12.60 12.14
C LYS A 43 -6.30 -14.06 11.82
N LYS A 44 -7.25 -14.98 11.95
CA LYS A 44 -7.05 -16.39 11.61
C LYS A 44 -6.73 -16.58 10.12
N TYR A 45 -7.53 -16.00 9.22
CA TYR A 45 -7.29 -16.13 7.78
C TYR A 45 -5.99 -15.47 7.35
N TYR A 46 -5.71 -14.27 7.88
CA TYR A 46 -4.42 -13.59 7.64
C TYR A 46 -3.25 -14.44 8.10
N LYS A 47 -3.32 -15.03 9.30
CA LYS A 47 -2.28 -15.93 9.80
C LYS A 47 -2.11 -17.15 8.91
N ILE A 48 -3.20 -17.74 8.39
CA ILE A 48 -3.13 -18.86 7.43
C ILE A 48 -2.38 -18.42 6.18
N TRP A 49 -2.75 -17.30 5.56
CA TRP A 49 -2.10 -16.84 4.34
C TRP A 49 -0.65 -16.41 4.56
N TYR A 50 -0.34 -15.76 5.69
CA TYR A 50 1.04 -15.51 6.08
C TYR A 50 1.80 -16.83 6.24
N ASN A 51 1.21 -17.81 6.91
CA ASN A 51 1.83 -19.12 7.08
C ASN A 51 2.00 -19.85 5.75
N GLU A 52 1.05 -19.78 4.82
CA GLU A 52 1.19 -20.33 3.46
C GLU A 52 2.36 -19.69 2.72
N ILE A 53 2.51 -18.36 2.84
CA ILE A 53 3.63 -17.59 2.29
C ILE A 53 4.96 -17.95 2.99
N MET A 54 4.92 -18.36 4.26
CA MET A 54 6.11 -18.74 5.05
C MET A 54 6.48 -20.23 4.91
N SER A 55 5.50 -21.11 4.72
CA SER A 55 5.66 -22.56 4.63
C SER A 55 6.07 -23.03 3.25
N THR A 56 5.92 -22.19 2.22
CA THR A 56 6.69 -22.31 0.97
C THR A 56 8.14 -21.94 1.29
N GLU A 57 8.89 -22.94 1.78
CA GLU A 57 10.32 -23.02 2.13
C GLU A 57 11.15 -21.74 2.40
N HIS A 58 12.05 -21.88 3.37
CA HIS A 58 12.92 -20.85 3.94
C HIS A 58 13.96 -20.10 3.04
N PRO A 59 14.15 -20.32 1.72
CA PRO A 59 15.05 -19.48 0.91
C PRO A 59 14.54 -18.08 0.55
N ASP A 60 13.23 -17.83 0.60
CA ASP A 60 12.65 -16.73 -0.17
C ASP A 60 12.40 -15.43 0.63
N PHE A 61 13.10 -15.16 1.75
CA PHE A 61 12.98 -13.87 2.45
C PHE A 61 13.23 -12.68 1.51
N ILE A 62 14.27 -12.80 0.68
CA ILE A 62 14.62 -11.81 -0.34
C ILE A 62 13.51 -11.67 -1.38
N LYS A 63 12.99 -12.78 -1.90
CA LYS A 63 11.91 -12.76 -2.88
C LYS A 63 10.61 -12.21 -2.30
N ARG A 64 10.26 -12.56 -1.06
CA ARG A 64 9.10 -12.00 -0.33
C ARG A 64 9.27 -10.51 -0.08
N SER A 65 10.47 -10.06 0.28
CA SER A 65 10.80 -8.64 0.42
C SER A 65 10.61 -7.91 -0.92
N LYS A 66 11.14 -8.47 -2.01
CA LYS A 66 10.97 -7.94 -3.38
C LYS A 66 9.49 -7.90 -3.81
N ILE A 67 8.71 -8.95 -3.54
CA ILE A 67 7.27 -8.99 -3.82
C ILE A 67 6.51 -7.97 -2.98
N THR A 68 6.85 -7.83 -1.69
CA THR A 68 6.23 -6.85 -0.79
C THR A 68 6.49 -5.43 -1.25
N ILE A 69 7.74 -5.12 -1.62
CA ILE A 69 8.14 -3.84 -2.21
C ILE A 69 7.36 -3.58 -3.50
N SER A 70 7.28 -4.57 -4.39
CA SER A 70 6.52 -4.47 -5.65
C SER A 70 5.04 -4.18 -5.41
N ASN A 71 4.40 -4.92 -4.50
CA ASN A 71 2.98 -4.72 -4.15
C ASN A 71 2.73 -3.36 -3.51
N ALA A 72 3.63 -2.90 -2.63
CA ALA A 72 3.55 -1.58 -2.03
C ALA A 72 3.75 -0.47 -3.09
N ASN A 73 4.66 -0.65 -4.05
CA ASN A 73 4.80 0.27 -5.19
C ASN A 73 3.52 0.35 -6.04
N ILE A 74 2.90 -0.79 -6.35
CA ILE A 74 1.61 -0.84 -7.06
C ILE A 74 0.51 -0.13 -6.26
N ALA A 75 0.48 -0.32 -4.94
CA ALA A 75 -0.49 0.36 -4.08
C ALA A 75 -0.27 1.88 -4.08
N LEU A 76 0.99 2.34 -4.01
CA LEU A 76 1.34 3.76 -4.09
C LEU A 76 0.96 4.35 -5.47
N ASP A 77 1.22 3.65 -6.57
CA ASP A 77 0.84 4.06 -7.92
C ASP A 77 -0.67 4.22 -8.08
N ASN A 78 -1.44 3.29 -7.52
CA ASN A 78 -2.90 3.38 -7.51
C ASN A 78 -3.40 4.60 -6.74
N GLN A 79 -2.76 4.97 -5.62
CA GLN A 79 -3.14 6.17 -4.86
C GLN A 79 -2.70 7.46 -5.58
N LEU A 80 -1.49 7.48 -6.14
CA LEU A 80 -0.99 8.59 -6.96
C LEU A 80 -1.92 8.85 -8.14
N SER A 81 -2.32 7.81 -8.88
CA SER A 81 -3.26 7.93 -10.00
C SER A 81 -4.59 8.56 -9.57
N LYS A 82 -5.12 8.20 -8.40
CA LYS A 82 -6.35 8.80 -7.85
C LYS A 82 -6.15 10.26 -7.49
N LEU A 83 -5.06 10.60 -6.81
CA LEU A 83 -4.76 11.99 -6.43
C LEU A 83 -4.55 12.88 -7.65
N TYR A 84 -3.83 12.43 -8.68
CA TYR A 84 -3.67 13.18 -9.92
C TYR A 84 -5.01 13.42 -10.63
N LYS A 85 -5.91 12.42 -10.65
CA LYS A 85 -7.26 12.61 -11.20
C LYS A 85 -8.05 13.66 -10.41
N LEU A 86 -8.00 13.61 -9.08
CA LEU A 86 -8.66 14.60 -8.22
C LEU A 86 -8.10 16.01 -8.43
N GLN A 87 -6.77 16.15 -8.51
CA GLN A 87 -6.09 17.41 -8.80
C GLN A 87 -6.51 17.96 -10.18
N ALA A 88 -6.52 17.14 -11.22
CA ALA A 88 -6.94 17.54 -12.56
C ALA A 88 -8.42 17.97 -12.60
N MET A 89 -9.30 17.27 -11.87
CA MET A 89 -10.71 17.67 -11.73
C MET A 89 -10.83 19.03 -11.06
N GLN A 90 -10.07 19.26 -9.99
CA GLN A 90 -10.07 20.53 -9.27
C GLN A 90 -9.53 21.68 -10.14
N GLU A 91 -8.43 21.48 -10.84
CA GLU A 91 -7.88 22.47 -11.77
C GLU A 91 -8.88 22.83 -12.88
N LYS A 92 -9.61 21.84 -13.39
CA LYS A 92 -10.68 22.07 -14.38
C LYS A 92 -11.81 22.93 -13.79
N GLN A 93 -12.21 22.68 -12.54
CA GLN A 93 -13.21 23.50 -11.85
C GLN A 93 -12.73 24.94 -11.65
N ILE A 94 -11.48 25.12 -11.22
CA ILE A 94 -10.86 26.46 -11.06
C ILE A 94 -10.87 27.21 -12.40
N LYS A 95 -10.37 26.57 -13.48
CA LYS A 95 -10.34 27.16 -14.82
C LYS A 95 -11.73 27.53 -15.33
N HIS A 96 -12.73 26.67 -15.11
CA HIS A 96 -14.10 26.93 -15.50
C HIS A 96 -14.68 28.14 -14.76
N SER A 97 -14.44 28.22 -13.44
CA SER A 97 -14.91 29.34 -12.62
C SER A 97 -14.25 30.67 -13.00
N ILE A 98 -12.94 30.66 -13.29
CA ILE A 98 -12.23 31.86 -13.80
C ILE A 98 -12.86 32.34 -15.11
N LYS A 99 -13.16 31.41 -16.03
CA LYS A 99 -13.78 31.74 -17.32
C LYS A 99 -15.18 32.33 -17.16
N GLN A 100 -16.00 31.79 -16.25
CA GLN A 100 -17.34 32.30 -15.98
C GLN A 100 -17.31 33.69 -15.33
N ASN A 101 -16.38 33.94 -14.42
CA ASN A 101 -16.31 35.19 -13.65
C ASN A 101 -15.46 36.29 -14.31
N LYS A 102 -14.90 36.05 -15.52
CA LYS A 102 -14.02 36.99 -16.25
C LYS A 102 -12.85 37.54 -15.39
N GLY A 103 -12.34 36.71 -14.48
CA GLY A 103 -11.33 37.09 -13.50
C GLY A 103 -11.11 35.98 -12.48
N ILE A 104 -10.17 36.16 -11.55
CA ILE A 104 -9.97 35.21 -10.44
C ILE A 104 -11.23 35.30 -9.56
N PRO A 105 -12.07 34.26 -9.50
CA PRO A 105 -13.25 34.29 -8.64
C PRO A 105 -12.77 34.38 -7.20
N HIS A 106 -13.59 34.94 -6.31
CA HIS A 106 -13.44 34.69 -4.89
C HIS A 106 -13.85 33.24 -4.61
N LEU A 107 -13.03 32.30 -5.10
CA LEU A 107 -13.18 30.88 -4.80
C LEU A 107 -13.04 30.74 -3.30
N GLU A 108 -13.84 29.84 -2.71
CA GLU A 108 -13.66 29.49 -1.32
C GLU A 108 -12.19 29.15 -1.07
N ASN A 109 -11.60 29.75 -0.03
CA ASN A 109 -10.22 29.52 0.41
C ASN A 109 -9.88 28.00 0.46
N ASN A 110 -10.90 27.17 0.69
CA ASN A 110 -10.84 25.72 0.72
C ASN A 110 -10.38 25.07 -0.61
N ILE A 111 -10.67 25.66 -1.77
CA ILE A 111 -10.25 25.10 -3.06
C ILE A 111 -8.73 25.21 -3.21
N TYR A 112 -8.17 26.41 -3.01
CA TYR A 112 -6.71 26.59 -3.08
C TYR A 112 -5.98 25.77 -2.01
N LYS A 113 -6.50 25.72 -0.79
CA LYS A 113 -5.99 24.85 0.28
C LYS A 113 -6.00 23.37 -0.11
N THR A 114 -7.08 22.91 -0.73
CA THR A 114 -7.18 21.51 -1.20
C THR A 114 -6.17 21.23 -2.32
N GLY A 115 -5.89 22.21 -3.19
CA GLY A 115 -4.86 22.07 -4.23
C GLY A 115 -3.45 21.95 -3.65
N ILE A 116 -3.13 22.77 -2.65
CA ILE A 116 -1.86 22.67 -1.90
C ILE A 116 -1.76 21.30 -1.22
N LEU A 117 -2.84 20.84 -0.56
CA LEU A 117 -2.89 19.54 0.08
C LEU A 117 -2.66 18.38 -0.91
N PHE A 118 -3.24 18.45 -2.13
CA PHE A 118 -2.96 17.43 -3.15
C PHE A 118 -1.50 17.43 -3.56
N ALA A 119 -0.89 18.60 -3.77
CA ALA A 119 0.54 18.70 -4.10
C ALA A 119 1.42 18.11 -2.99
N GLU A 120 1.12 18.40 -1.73
CA GLU A 120 1.81 17.83 -0.56
C GLU A 120 1.67 16.31 -0.53
N LYS A 121 0.43 15.78 -0.66
CA LYS A 121 0.19 14.32 -0.61
C LYS A 121 0.78 13.56 -1.78
N ILE A 122 0.79 14.15 -2.97
CA ILE A 122 1.48 13.59 -4.13
C ILE A 122 2.98 13.53 -3.85
N SER A 123 3.57 14.61 -3.36
CA SER A 123 4.99 14.68 -3.02
C SER A 123 5.38 13.67 -1.94
N GLU A 124 4.57 13.53 -0.89
CA GLU A 124 4.76 12.51 0.16
C GLU A 124 4.73 11.08 -0.41
N LEU A 125 3.79 10.77 -1.30
CA LEU A 125 3.68 9.43 -1.89
C LEU A 125 4.84 9.15 -2.86
N ILE A 126 5.28 10.15 -3.63
CA ILE A 126 6.47 10.03 -4.48
C ILE A 126 7.68 9.74 -3.61
N LEU A 127 7.90 10.50 -2.53
CA LEU A 127 9.03 10.27 -1.63
C LEU A 127 9.00 8.86 -1.02
N LYS A 128 7.82 8.41 -0.56
CA LYS A 128 7.64 7.04 -0.05
C LYS A 128 7.96 5.98 -1.10
N LYS A 129 7.51 6.19 -2.34
CA LYS A 129 7.78 5.27 -3.47
C LYS A 129 9.27 5.23 -3.81
N THR A 130 9.91 6.41 -3.88
CA THR A 130 11.35 6.54 -4.13
C THR A 130 12.12 5.79 -3.06
N ASN A 131 11.87 6.08 -1.78
CA ASN A 131 12.55 5.41 -0.67
C ASN A 131 12.38 3.90 -0.72
N LEU A 132 11.16 3.41 -1.00
CA LEU A 132 10.90 1.98 -1.09
C LEU A 132 11.65 1.32 -2.26
N THR A 133 11.83 2.04 -3.37
CA THR A 133 12.48 1.54 -4.58
C THR A 133 14.01 1.62 -4.50
N THR A 134 14.54 2.65 -3.82
CA THR A 134 16.00 2.85 -3.67
C THR A 134 16.59 2.12 -2.48
N THR A 135 15.77 1.71 -1.51
CA THR A 135 16.25 0.93 -0.36
C THR A 135 16.79 -0.42 -0.85
N PRO A 136 18.08 -0.72 -0.63
CA PRO A 136 18.65 -2.00 -1.03
C PRO A 136 17.93 -3.14 -0.29
N THR A 137 17.65 -4.21 -1.02
CA THR A 137 17.13 -5.44 -0.42
C THR A 137 18.23 -6.14 0.37
N ALA A 138 17.85 -6.96 1.35
CA ALA A 138 18.80 -7.53 2.29
C ALA A 138 19.94 -8.36 1.64
N ASP A 139 19.71 -8.94 0.46
CA ASP A 139 20.74 -9.62 -0.34
C ASP A 139 21.80 -8.66 -0.86
N VAL A 140 21.39 -7.47 -1.28
CA VAL A 140 22.30 -6.40 -1.74
C VAL A 140 23.09 -5.86 -0.56
N THR A 141 22.41 -5.60 0.57
CA THR A 141 23.07 -5.13 1.80
C THR A 141 24.11 -6.13 2.30
N LEU A 142 23.73 -7.40 2.45
CA LEU A 142 24.62 -8.45 2.92
C LEU A 142 25.79 -8.68 1.95
N SER A 143 25.55 -8.63 0.64
CA SER A 143 26.62 -8.73 -0.36
C SER A 143 27.62 -7.58 -0.28
N ASN A 144 27.15 -6.37 0.02
CA ASN A 144 28.04 -5.21 0.20
C ASN A 144 28.85 -5.34 1.49
N GLU A 145 28.23 -5.73 2.61
CA GLU A 145 28.93 -5.97 3.88
C GLU A 145 30.01 -7.05 3.75
N ILE A 146 29.72 -8.16 3.04
CA ILE A 146 30.71 -9.21 2.77
C ILE A 146 31.88 -8.67 1.94
N LYS A 147 31.60 -7.86 0.90
CA LYS A 147 32.67 -7.26 0.09
C LYS A 147 33.54 -6.32 0.90
N GLU A 148 32.95 -5.46 1.71
CA GLU A 148 33.67 -4.55 2.60
C GLU A 148 34.56 -5.33 3.57
N TYR A 149 34.02 -6.38 4.20
CA TYR A 149 34.78 -7.26 5.09
C TYR A 149 35.98 -7.93 4.40
N LEU A 150 35.82 -8.41 3.16
CA LEU A 150 36.92 -9.04 2.40
C LEU A 150 38.02 -8.04 2.03
N ILE A 151 37.64 -6.80 1.71
CA ILE A 151 38.56 -5.70 1.42
C ILE A 151 39.33 -5.30 2.68
N GLU A 152 38.65 -5.13 3.81
CA GLU A 152 39.27 -4.75 5.09
C GLU A 152 40.26 -5.80 5.61
N ASN A 153 40.01 -7.08 5.33
CA ASN A 153 40.84 -8.20 5.79
C ASN A 153 41.82 -8.74 4.74
N GLY A 154 42.01 -8.04 3.61
CA GLY A 154 43.03 -8.38 2.61
C GLY A 154 42.83 -9.74 1.92
N THR A 155 41.58 -10.19 1.80
CA THR A 155 41.21 -11.50 1.21
C THR A 155 40.53 -11.36 -0.16
N ALA A 156 40.55 -10.16 -0.74
CA ALA A 156 39.96 -9.81 -2.02
C ALA A 156 40.96 -9.86 -3.19
#